data_AF-A0A225VRW2-F1
#
_entry.id   AF-A0A225VRW2-F1
#
_cell.length_a   1.000
_cell.length_b   1.000
_cell.length_c   1.000
_cell.angle_alpha   90.00
_cell.angle_beta   90.00
_cell.angle_gamma   90.00
#
_symmetry.space_group_name_H-M   'P 1'
#
loop_
_entity.id
_entity.type
_entity.pdbx_description
1 polymer ?
#
loop_
_entity_poly.entity_id
_entity_poly.type
_entity_poly.pdbx_seq_one_letter_code
_entity_poly.pdbx_strand_id
1 'polypeptide(L)'
;MVERQLIKAQDRNARVAIGSDETAFTGVSSPILDIVAKRVENRLIEYLALTPTSETFWLSRSMLSPEYDALIMAFENAERKIKSLPELRRSDRLEDANAIVDEDVLLF
;
A
#
# COMPACT_ATOMS: atom_id res chain seq x y z
N MET A 1 -18.89 29.90 -28.78
CA MET A 1 -18.72 30.09 -27.33
C MET A 1 -18.79 28.70 -26.70
N VAL A 2 -17.73 28.30 -26.01
CA VAL A 2 -17.47 26.94 -25.52
C VAL A 2 -17.75 26.93 -24.02
N GLU A 3 -18.50 25.97 -23.49
CA GLU A 3 -18.59 25.63 -22.05
C GLU A 3 -19.33 24.29 -21.90
N ARG A 4 -18.62 23.15 -21.87
CA ARG A 4 -18.07 22.40 -20.71
C ARG A 4 -19.11 21.80 -19.74
N GLN A 5 -19.23 20.47 -19.87
CA GLN A 5 -19.29 19.43 -18.83
C GLN A 5 -20.39 19.47 -17.75
N LEU A 6 -21.14 18.36 -17.64
CA LEU A 6 -21.28 17.63 -16.37
C LEU A 6 -21.67 16.16 -16.65
N ILE A 7 -20.67 15.28 -16.77
CA ILE A 7 -20.90 13.82 -16.73
C ILE A 7 -21.18 13.49 -15.27
N LYS A 8 -22.44 13.16 -14.95
CA LYS A 8 -22.81 12.55 -13.67
C LYS A 8 -22.09 11.22 -13.56
N ALA A 9 -21.08 11.14 -12.70
CA ALA A 9 -20.48 9.87 -12.30
C ALA A 9 -21.58 9.03 -11.63
N GLN A 10 -21.85 7.85 -12.19
CA GLN A 10 -22.69 6.85 -11.55
C GLN A 10 -21.99 6.38 -10.27
N ASP A 11 -22.65 6.58 -9.14
CA ASP A 11 -22.37 5.90 -7.87
C ASP A 11 -22.57 4.40 -8.09
N ARG A 12 -21.49 3.66 -8.32
CA ARG A 12 -21.50 2.19 -8.30
C ARG A 12 -20.85 1.73 -7.00
N ASN A 13 -21.52 2.05 -5.89
CA ASN A 13 -21.16 1.50 -4.59
C ASN A 13 -21.61 0.04 -4.51
N ALA A 14 -20.91 -0.83 -5.24
CA ALA A 14 -21.06 -2.28 -5.10
C ALA A 14 -20.33 -2.71 -3.82
N ARG A 15 -21.04 -2.65 -2.69
CA ARG A 15 -20.61 -3.24 -1.42
C ARG A 15 -20.66 -4.76 -1.56
N VAL A 16 -19.58 -5.34 -2.07
CA VAL A 16 -19.34 -6.78 -2.03
C VAL A 16 -18.63 -7.08 -0.71
N ALA A 17 -19.40 -7.52 0.28
CA ALA A 17 -18.87 -8.17 1.47
C ALA A 17 -18.45 -9.59 1.05
N ILE A 18 -17.16 -9.78 0.72
CA ILE A 18 -16.57 -11.11 0.61
C ILE A 18 -16.12 -11.48 2.01
N GLY A 19 -16.84 -12.45 2.59
CA GLY A 19 -16.54 -13.02 3.89
C GLY A 19 -15.13 -13.58 3.90
N SER A 20 -14.49 -13.43 5.05
CA SER A 20 -13.24 -14.07 5.42
C SER A 20 -13.32 -15.58 5.20
N ASP A 21 -12.83 -16.03 4.04
CA ASP A 21 -12.40 -17.41 3.88
C ASP A 21 -10.88 -17.41 4.11
N GLU A 22 -10.49 -18.01 5.22
CA GLU A 22 -9.11 -18.34 5.54
C GLU A 22 -8.67 -19.47 4.60
N THR A 23 -8.52 -19.15 3.32
CA THR A 23 -8.02 -20.09 2.33
C THR A 23 -6.52 -20.21 2.55
N ALA A 24 -6.13 -21.23 3.31
CA ALA A 24 -4.75 -21.70 3.36
C ALA A 24 -4.28 -21.95 1.91
N PHE A 25 -3.37 -21.11 1.42
CA PHE A 25 -2.69 -21.30 0.14
C PHE A 25 -1.79 -22.54 0.24
N THR A 26 -2.39 -23.73 0.11
CA THR A 26 -1.67 -24.99 0.03
C THR A 26 -1.31 -25.26 -1.43
N GLY A 27 -0.03 -25.10 -1.78
CA GLY A 27 0.61 -26.01 -2.74
C GLY A 27 1.00 -25.48 -4.13
N VAL A 28 0.59 -24.28 -4.54
CA VAL A 28 1.19 -23.60 -5.71
C VAL A 28 1.24 -22.11 -5.37
N SER A 29 2.41 -21.59 -4.99
CA SER A 29 2.57 -20.13 -4.91
C SER A 29 2.57 -19.61 -6.34
N SER A 30 1.38 -19.25 -6.84
CA SER A 30 1.29 -18.44 -8.04
C SER A 30 2.12 -17.19 -7.77
N PRO A 31 3.17 -16.92 -8.57
CA PRO A 31 4.06 -15.80 -8.27
C PRO A 31 3.26 -14.50 -8.33
N ILE A 32 3.54 -13.58 -7.41
CA ILE A 32 2.89 -12.27 -7.44
C ILE A 32 3.71 -11.36 -8.35
N LEU A 33 3.05 -10.76 -9.34
CA LEU A 33 3.67 -9.83 -10.28
C LEU A 33 3.74 -8.41 -9.71
N ASP A 34 2.65 -7.94 -9.11
CA ASP A 34 2.54 -6.55 -8.70
C ASP A 34 1.52 -6.36 -7.56
N ILE A 35 1.60 -5.21 -6.91
CA ILE A 35 0.59 -4.73 -5.96
C ILE A 35 -0.08 -3.51 -6.57
N VAL A 36 -1.39 -3.62 -6.79
CA VAL A 36 -2.14 -2.62 -7.56
C VAL A 36 -3.05 -1.74 -6.70
N ALA A 37 -3.34 -2.18 -5.47
CA ALA A 37 -4.13 -1.40 -4.52
C ALA A 37 -3.79 -1.75 -3.08
N LYS A 38 -4.22 -0.88 -2.17
CA LYS A 38 -4.11 -1.05 -0.72
C LYS A 38 -5.43 -0.66 -0.07
N ARG A 39 -5.82 -1.42 0.96
CA ARG A 39 -6.97 -1.09 1.81
C ARG A 39 -6.65 -1.28 3.28
N VAL A 40 -7.50 -0.68 4.11
CA VAL A 40 -7.52 -0.93 5.56
C VAL A 40 -8.89 -1.53 5.88
N GLU A 41 -8.91 -2.82 6.21
CA GLU A 41 -10.12 -3.54 6.62
C GLU A 41 -9.93 -4.05 8.04
N ASN A 42 -10.89 -3.80 8.93
CA ASN A 42 -10.80 -4.19 10.35
C ASN A 42 -9.51 -3.74 11.05
N ARG A 43 -8.98 -2.57 10.68
CA ARG A 43 -7.69 -2.00 11.14
C ARG A 43 -6.44 -2.77 10.67
N LEU A 44 -6.61 -3.79 9.83
CA LEU A 44 -5.54 -4.52 9.18
C LEU A 44 -5.27 -3.95 7.79
N ILE A 45 -3.99 -3.90 7.43
CA ILE A 45 -3.58 -3.47 6.09
C ILE A 45 -3.55 -4.69 5.17
N GLU A 46 -4.24 -4.56 4.04
CA GLU A 46 -4.22 -5.55 2.98
C GLU A 46 -3.84 -4.89 1.66
N TYR A 47 -3.16 -5.67 0.83
CA TYR A 47 -2.70 -5.28 -0.49
C TYR A 47 -3.38 -6.16 -1.53
N LEU A 48 -3.81 -5.56 -2.64
CA LEU A 48 -4.37 -6.28 -3.78
C LEU A 48 -3.19 -6.74 -4.65
N ALA A 49 -2.88 -8.03 -4.58
CA ALA A 49 -1.82 -8.67 -5.33
C ALA A 49 -2.34 -9.14 -6.70
N LEU A 50 -1.58 -8.87 -7.76
CA LEU A 50 -1.84 -9.31 -9.14
C LEU A 50 -0.97 -10.51 -9.50
N THR A 51 -1.56 -11.55 -10.08
CA THR A 51 -0.85 -12.74 -10.55
C THR A 51 -0.62 -12.70 -12.08
N PRO A 52 0.25 -13.57 -12.64
CA PRO A 52 0.41 -13.73 -14.09
C PRO A 52 -0.84 -14.17 -14.83
N THR A 53 -1.75 -14.85 -14.13
CA THR A 53 -3.07 -15.23 -14.67
C THR A 53 -4.04 -14.04 -14.75
N SER A 54 -3.57 -12.82 -14.40
CA SER A 54 -4.39 -11.60 -14.29
C SER A 54 -5.45 -11.68 -13.19
N GLU A 55 -5.32 -12.64 -12.27
CA GLU A 55 -6.18 -12.77 -11.11
C GLU A 55 -5.68 -11.85 -9.99
N THR A 56 -6.58 -11.43 -9.11
CA THR A 56 -6.23 -10.53 -8.00
C THR A 56 -6.76 -11.03 -6.67
N PHE A 57 -5.96 -10.88 -5.63
CA PHE A 57 -6.26 -11.36 -4.28
C PHE A 57 -5.90 -10.31 -3.24
N TRP A 58 -6.78 -10.09 -2.26
CA TRP A 58 -6.44 -9.27 -1.09
C TRP A 58 -5.62 -10.12 -0.12
N LEU A 59 -4.37 -9.70 0.11
CA LEU A 59 -3.43 -10.40 0.97
C LEU A 59 -2.97 -9.49 2.09
N SER A 60 -2.86 -10.06 3.30
CA SER A 60 -2.30 -9.34 4.44
C SER A 60 -0.81 -9.08 4.23
N ARG A 61 -0.28 -8.03 4.86
CA ARG A 61 1.17 -7.75 4.84
C ARG A 61 2.00 -8.96 5.29
N SER A 62 1.54 -9.65 6.34
CA SER A 62 2.23 -10.81 6.90
C SER A 62 2.36 -11.99 5.93
N MET A 63 1.45 -12.08 4.95
CA MET A 63 1.48 -13.13 3.92
C MET A 63 2.39 -12.78 2.73
N LEU A 64 2.61 -11.49 2.50
CA LEU A 64 3.48 -10.99 1.44
C LEU A 64 4.93 -10.85 1.89
N SER A 65 5.16 -10.54 3.16
CA SER A 65 6.50 -10.40 3.73
C SER A 65 7.11 -11.78 4.08
N PRO A 66 8.41 -11.98 3.89
CA PRO A 66 9.40 -11.03 3.34
C PRO A 66 9.53 -11.08 1.81
N GLU A 67 9.01 -12.13 1.16
CA GLU A 67 9.27 -12.46 -0.26
C GLU A 67 8.90 -11.31 -1.22
N TYR A 68 7.77 -10.65 -0.96
CA TYR A 68 7.20 -9.61 -1.82
C TYR A 68 7.36 -8.19 -1.24
N ASP A 69 8.23 -7.99 -0.25
CA ASP A 69 8.46 -6.67 0.36
C ASP A 69 8.92 -5.63 -0.67
N ALA A 70 9.57 -6.04 -1.75
CA ALA A 70 9.99 -5.14 -2.83
C ALA A 70 8.78 -4.53 -3.55
N LEU A 71 7.74 -5.34 -3.79
CA LEU A 71 6.50 -4.89 -4.42
C LEU A 71 5.73 -3.96 -3.49
N ILE A 72 5.64 -4.30 -2.19
CA ILE A 72 4.98 -3.44 -1.19
C ILE A 72 5.64 -2.06 -1.17
N MET A 73 6.98 -2.04 -1.14
CA MET A 73 7.72 -0.79 -1.15
C MET A 73 7.57 -0.01 -2.44
N ALA A 74 7.64 -0.66 -3.60
CA ALA A 74 7.47 0.00 -4.88
C ALA A 74 6.09 0.68 -4.97
N PHE A 75 5.03 -0.02 -4.56
CA PHE A 75 3.67 0.51 -4.51
C PHE A 75 3.55 1.71 -3.56
N GLU A 76 3.96 1.57 -2.30
CA GLU A 76 3.83 2.66 -1.32
C GLU A 76 4.69 3.87 -1.68
N ASN A 77 5.82 3.64 -2.35
CA ASN A 77 6.67 4.70 -2.86
C ASN A 77 6.00 5.46 -4.02
N ALA A 78 5.34 4.75 -4.94
CA ALA A 78 4.55 5.36 -6.00
C ALA A 78 3.40 6.22 -5.44
N GLU A 79 2.67 5.70 -4.43
CA GLU A 79 1.63 6.48 -3.74
C GLU A 79 2.19 7.74 -3.06
N ARG A 80 3.40 7.65 -2.49
CA ARG A 80 4.08 8.80 -1.85
C ARG A 80 4.50 9.85 -2.86
N LYS A 81 5.02 9.45 -4.02
CA LYS A 81 5.36 10.38 -5.12
C LYS A 81 4.15 11.20 -5.55
N ILE A 82 2.99 10.56 -5.68
CA ILE A 82 1.72 11.24 -5.98
C ILE A 82 1.37 12.28 -4.91
N LYS A 83 1.70 11.99 -3.65
CA LYS A 83 1.47 12.87 -2.49
C LYS A 83 2.63 13.84 -2.20
N SER A 84 3.64 13.91 -3.08
CA SER A 84 4.88 14.69 -2.88
C SER A 84 5.61 14.37 -1.56
N LEU A 85 5.48 13.13 -1.07
CA LEU A 85 6.15 12.64 0.12
C LEU A 85 7.51 11.99 -0.22
N PRO A 86 8.48 12.03 0.70
CA PRO A 86 9.74 11.31 0.52
C PRO A 86 9.54 9.80 0.37
N GLU A 87 10.41 9.18 -0.44
CA GLU A 87 10.40 7.74 -0.68
C GLU A 87 10.66 6.94 0.61
N LEU A 88 10.05 5.74 0.70
CA LEU A 88 10.39 4.81 1.78
C LEU A 88 11.76 4.20 1.52
N ARG A 89 12.73 4.49 2.37
CA ARG A 89 14.05 3.86 2.32
C ARG A 89 14.03 2.57 3.14
N ARG A 90 14.58 1.48 2.60
CA ARG A 90 15.02 0.33 3.40
C ARG A 90 16.21 0.80 4.21
N SER A 91 15.96 1.33 5.40
CA SER A 91 17.03 1.86 6.23
C SER A 91 17.86 0.70 6.78
N ASP A 92 19.09 0.54 6.29
CA ASP A 92 20.18 -0.12 7.06
C ASP A 92 20.67 0.78 8.23
N ARG A 93 20.12 2.00 8.37
CA ARG A 93 20.61 3.05 9.27
C ARG A 93 19.57 3.43 10.33
N LEU A 94 19.48 2.62 11.38
CA LEU A 94 18.86 3.03 12.64
C LEU A 94 19.75 3.99 13.46
N GLU A 95 20.98 4.31 13.02
CA GLU A 95 21.97 4.91 13.92
C GLU A 95 22.08 6.45 13.91
N ASP A 96 21.52 7.18 12.94
CA ASP A 96 21.99 8.56 12.71
C ASP A 96 20.87 9.63 12.70
N ALA A 97 19.77 9.38 13.43
CA ALA A 97 18.64 10.33 13.53
C ALA A 97 18.36 10.81 14.97
N ASN A 98 19.26 10.56 15.92
CA ASN A 98 19.18 11.07 17.30
C ASN A 98 20.19 12.21 17.58
N ALA A 99 20.67 12.90 16.55
CA ALA A 99 21.52 14.07 16.73
C ALA A 99 20.84 15.29 16.11
N ILE A 100 20.17 16.06 16.97
CA ILE A 100 20.05 17.52 17.03
C ILE A 100 18.81 17.78 17.90
N VAL A 101 18.99 17.66 19.21
CA VAL A 101 18.30 18.55 20.15
C VAL A 101 19.27 19.71 20.29
N ASP A 102 19.18 20.69 19.39
CA ASP A 102 19.75 22.00 19.67
C ASP A 102 18.79 22.60 20.69
N GLU A 103 19.20 22.57 21.96
CA GLU A 103 18.48 23.21 23.05
C GLU A 103 18.58 24.71 22.81
N ASP A 104 17.65 25.24 22.02
CA ASP A 104 17.45 26.68 21.91
C ASP A 104 17.31 27.24 23.32
N VAL A 105 18.33 28.02 23.68
CA VAL A 105 18.48 28.79 24.92
C VAL A 105 17.20 29.60 25.15
N LEU A 106 16.30 29.07 25.97
CA LEU A 106 15.18 29.83 26.49
C LEU A 106 15.68 30.75 27.61
N LEU A 107 16.02 31.97 27.22
CA LEU A 107 16.25 33.10 28.12
C LEU A 107 14.89 33.59 28.64
N PHE A 108 14.62 33.40 29.94
CA PHE A 108 13.69 34.21 30.72
C PHE A 108 14.16 34.33 32.17
#